data_AF-A0A0L1MNW4-F1
#
_entry.id   AF-A0A0L1MNW4-F1
#
_cell.length_a   1.000
_cell.length_b   1.000
_cell.length_c   1.000
_cell.angle_alpha   90.00
_cell.angle_beta   90.00
_cell.angle_gamma   90.00
#
_symmetry.space_group_name_H-M   'P 1'
#
loop_
_entity.id
_entity.type
_entity.pdbx_description
1 polymer ?
#
loop_
_entity_poly.entity_id
_entity_poly.type
_entity_poly.pdbx_seq_one_letter_code
_entity_poly.pdbx_strand_id
1 'polypeptide(L)'
;MCQVLFDSGLALIKRLVPSTFVDRASDVFYGESAEVTRKVRLAMGIKLEVLIPWPQRQVSVGSRNLHRDLFTNAFKIGPQAPEPLMHSACVAFGMERLLLSLLAQIGNPDTLLG
;
A
#
# COMPACT_ATOMS: atom_id res chain seq x y z
N MET A 1 -15.08 -3.96 -0.09
CA MET A 1 -14.83 -2.60 0.41
C MET A 1 -13.37 -2.15 0.26
N CYS A 2 -12.39 -2.81 0.91
CA CYS A 2 -10.97 -2.42 0.84
C CYS A 2 -10.42 -2.32 -0.60
N GLN A 3 -10.74 -3.28 -1.47
CA GLN A 3 -10.32 -3.24 -2.88
C GLN A 3 -10.89 -2.03 -3.62
N VAL A 4 -12.16 -1.70 -3.41
CA VAL A 4 -12.81 -0.54 -4.04
C VAL A 4 -12.12 0.76 -3.64
N LEU A 5 -11.83 0.94 -2.35
CA LEU A 5 -11.10 2.13 -1.86
C LEU A 5 -9.69 2.22 -2.46
N PHE A 6 -9.01 1.08 -2.58
CA PHE A 6 -7.69 1.01 -3.21
C PHE A 6 -7.74 1.39 -4.68
N ASP A 7 -8.71 0.84 -5.43
CA ASP A 7 -8.86 1.10 -6.87
C ASP A 7 -9.26 2.57 -7.13
N SER A 8 -10.13 3.14 -6.30
CA SER A 8 -10.48 4.57 -6.37
C SER A 8 -9.27 5.47 -6.09
N GLY A 9 -8.46 5.14 -5.07
CA GLY A 9 -7.23 5.88 -4.78
C GLY A 9 -6.20 5.76 -5.90
N LEU A 10 -6.01 4.56 -6.45
CA LEU A 10 -5.13 4.32 -7.60
C LEU A 10 -5.57 5.10 -8.83
N ALA A 11 -6.87 5.14 -9.12
CA ALA A 11 -7.43 5.90 -10.24
C ALA A 11 -7.15 7.40 -10.08
N LEU A 12 -7.28 7.94 -8.86
CA LEU A 12 -6.93 9.33 -8.57
C LEU A 12 -5.43 9.59 -8.79
N ILE A 13 -4.55 8.75 -8.24
CA ILE A 13 -3.11 8.92 -8.37
C ILE A 13 -2.68 8.81 -9.85
N LYS A 14 -3.26 7.88 -10.62
CA LYS A 14 -2.97 7.74 -12.06
C LYS A 14 -3.39 8.95 -12.88
N ARG A 15 -4.43 9.68 -12.48
CA ARG A 15 -4.81 10.94 -13.12
C ARG A 15 -3.77 12.03 -12.91
N LEU A 16 -3.10 12.02 -11.75
CA LEU A 16 -2.03 12.97 -11.43
C LEU A 16 -0.68 12.55 -12.03
N VAL A 17 -0.39 11.25 -12.01
CA VAL A 17 0.88 10.67 -12.48
C VAL A 17 0.59 9.41 -13.31
N PRO A 18 0.45 9.53 -14.65
CA PRO A 18 0.06 8.42 -15.52
C PRO A 18 1.00 7.22 -15.50
N SER A 19 2.28 7.42 -15.17
CA SER A 19 3.29 6.36 -15.08
C SER A 19 3.21 5.52 -13.80
N THR A 20 2.22 5.78 -12.93
CA THR A 20 1.98 5.00 -11.71
C THR A 20 1.58 3.56 -12.03
N PHE A 21 2.15 2.59 -11.31
CA PHE A 21 1.81 1.17 -11.41
C PHE A 21 1.67 0.53 -10.03
N VAL A 22 1.21 -0.73 -10.00
CA VAL A 22 0.99 -1.49 -8.76
C VAL A 22 1.83 -2.75 -8.81
N ASP A 23 2.47 -3.08 -7.69
CA ASP A 23 3.20 -4.34 -7.54
C ASP A 23 2.87 -5.02 -6.20
N ARG A 24 3.15 -6.32 -6.12
CA ARG A 24 3.10 -7.08 -4.87
C ARG A 24 4.28 -6.69 -4.00
N ALA A 25 4.01 -6.56 -2.71
CA ALA A 25 5.04 -6.18 -1.75
C ALA A 25 4.93 -7.00 -0.47
N SER A 26 5.90 -6.76 0.40
CA SER A 26 5.98 -7.32 1.75
C SER A 26 6.51 -6.23 2.66
N ASP A 27 6.08 -6.18 3.91
CA ASP A 27 6.73 -5.30 4.89
C ASP A 27 8.18 -5.73 5.12
N VAL A 28 8.96 -4.80 5.66
CA VAL A 28 10.31 -5.09 6.14
C VAL A 28 10.18 -5.79 7.49
N PHE A 29 10.52 -7.08 7.53
CA PHE A 29 10.61 -7.85 8.78
C PHE A 29 12.05 -7.89 9.28
N TYR A 30 12.19 -8.03 10.59
CA TYR A 30 13.47 -8.18 11.28
C TYR A 30 13.51 -9.52 12.03
N GLY A 31 14.70 -10.07 12.26
CA GLY A 31 14.92 -11.32 12.99
C GLY A 31 15.11 -12.56 12.10
N GLU A 32 15.39 -13.71 12.72
CA GLU A 32 15.81 -14.96 12.04
C GLU A 32 14.76 -15.50 11.06
N SER A 33 13.47 -15.28 11.31
CA SER A 33 12.37 -15.73 10.46
C SER A 33 11.90 -14.68 9.44
N ALA A 34 12.57 -13.53 9.35
CA ALA A 34 12.15 -12.40 8.52
C ALA A 34 12.08 -12.76 7.03
N GLU A 35 13.07 -13.48 6.50
CA GLU A 35 13.12 -13.84 5.09
C GLU A 35 11.99 -14.79 4.69
N VAL A 36 11.71 -15.80 5.52
CA VAL A 36 10.63 -16.76 5.30
C VAL A 36 9.28 -16.04 5.36
N THR A 37 9.07 -15.22 6.39
CA THR A 37 7.84 -14.43 6.55
C THR A 37 7.61 -13.51 5.34
N ARG A 38 8.68 -12.88 4.83
CA ARG A 38 8.63 -12.03 3.64
C ARG A 38 8.18 -12.81 2.40
N LYS A 39 8.80 -13.96 2.13
CA LYS A 39 8.46 -14.82 0.98
C LYS A 39 7.02 -15.31 1.04
N VAL A 40 6.54 -15.72 2.21
CA VAL A 40 5.16 -16.16 2.41
C VAL A 40 4.18 -15.03 2.11
N ARG A 41 4.40 -13.81 2.64
CA ARG A 41 3.49 -12.68 2.36
C ARG A 41 3.46 -12.28 0.88
N LEU A 42 4.61 -12.31 0.21
CA LEU A 42 4.69 -12.05 -1.25
C LEU A 42 3.90 -13.08 -2.04
N ALA A 43 4.06 -14.37 -1.71
CA ALA A 43 3.34 -15.46 -2.35
C ALA A 43 1.82 -15.36 -2.12
N MET A 44 1.41 -14.98 -0.91
CA MET A 44 0.00 -14.78 -0.57
C MET A 44 -0.61 -13.51 -1.19
N GLY A 45 0.19 -12.58 -1.72
CA GLY A 45 -0.31 -11.35 -2.35
C GLY A 45 -1.13 -10.47 -1.41
N ILE A 46 -0.90 -10.58 -0.09
CA ILE A 46 -1.69 -9.88 0.92
C ILE A 46 -1.38 -8.39 1.00
N LYS A 47 -0.26 -7.96 0.43
CA LYS A 47 0.13 -6.57 0.32
C LYS A 47 0.38 -6.16 -1.13
N LEU A 48 -0.23 -5.03 -1.50
CA LEU A 48 0.01 -4.33 -2.77
C LEU A 48 0.56 -2.95 -2.45
N GLU A 49 1.43 -2.43 -3.30
CA GLU A 49 1.95 -1.07 -3.22
C GLU A 49 1.69 -0.30 -4.52
N VAL A 50 1.41 1.00 -4.38
CA VAL A 50 1.27 1.95 -5.49
C VAL A 50 2.62 2.63 -5.68
N LEU A 51 3.21 2.45 -6.85
CA LEU A 51 4.57 2.85 -7.16
C LEU A 51 4.58 3.96 -8.21
N ILE A 52 5.31 5.03 -7.92
CA ILE A 52 5.63 6.09 -8.88
C ILE A 52 7.09 5.94 -9.31
N PRO A 53 7.39 5.92 -10.63
CA PRO A 53 8.75 5.96 -11.12
C PRO A 53 9.51 7.22 -10.68
N TRP A 54 10.74 7.04 -10.25
CA TRP A 54 11.72 8.09 -9.93
C TRP A 54 13.02 7.74 -10.69
N PRO A 55 13.86 8.70 -11.12
CA PRO A 55 14.97 8.46 -12.05
C PRO A 55 15.85 7.21 -11.81
N GLN A 56 16.05 6.79 -10.56
CA GLN A 56 16.89 5.64 -10.21
C GLN A 56 16.17 4.61 -9.31
N ARG A 57 14.90 4.82 -8.98
CA ARG A 57 14.17 3.98 -8.02
C ARG A 57 12.65 4.08 -8.22
N GLN A 58 11.92 3.23 -7.52
CA GLN A 58 10.47 3.32 -7.45
C GLN A 58 10.09 3.82 -6.06
N VAL A 59 9.16 4.77 -5.98
CA VAL A 59 8.69 5.30 -4.70
C VAL A 59 7.30 4.76 -4.43
N SER A 60 7.16 4.02 -3.34
CA SER A 60 5.88 3.54 -2.84
C SER A 60 5.12 4.68 -2.15
N VAL A 61 4.02 5.13 -2.76
CA VAL A 61 3.19 6.26 -2.30
C VAL A 61 1.86 5.81 -1.70
N GLY A 62 1.54 4.53 -1.78
CA GLY A 62 0.35 3.96 -1.16
C GLY A 62 0.42 2.46 -1.06
N SER A 63 -0.48 1.86 -0.28
CA SER A 63 -0.55 0.41 -0.13
C SER A 63 -1.96 -0.08 0.21
N ARG A 64 -2.20 -1.37 -0.08
CA ARG A 64 -3.34 -2.14 0.40
C ARG A 64 -2.81 -3.32 1.20
N ASN A 65 -3.25 -3.47 2.44
CA ASN A 65 -2.84 -4.56 3.31
C ASN A 65 -4.07 -5.37 3.74
N LEU A 66 -4.07 -6.66 3.41
CA LEU A 66 -5.04 -7.62 3.93
C LEU A 66 -4.45 -8.27 5.18
N HIS A 67 -4.96 -7.90 6.35
CA HIS A 67 -4.45 -8.41 7.62
C HIS A 67 -5.10 -9.74 8.01
N ARG A 68 -6.19 -10.13 7.32
CA ARG A 68 -7.02 -11.28 7.68
C ARG A 68 -7.44 -11.15 9.15
N ASP A 69 -7.34 -12.23 9.91
CA ASP A 69 -7.70 -12.33 11.32
C ASP A 69 -6.58 -11.91 12.29
N LEU A 70 -5.41 -11.48 11.80
CA LEU A 70 -4.28 -11.13 12.66
C LEU A 70 -4.66 -10.13 13.76
N PHE A 71 -5.28 -9.00 13.38
CA PHE A 71 -5.65 -7.97 14.35
C PHE A 71 -6.95 -8.29 15.09
N THR A 72 -7.90 -8.97 14.45
CA THR A 72 -9.16 -9.31 15.13
C THR A 72 -8.93 -10.35 16.22
N ASN A 73 -8.02 -11.31 16.01
CA ASN A 73 -7.58 -12.25 17.04
C ASN A 73 -6.77 -11.56 18.14
N ALA A 74 -5.75 -10.79 17.78
CA ALA A 74 -4.88 -10.10 18.75
C ALA A 74 -5.65 -9.16 19.69
N PHE A 75 -6.68 -8.48 19.18
CA PHE A 75 -7.49 -7.52 19.94
C PHE A 75 -8.86 -8.05 20.36
N LYS A 76 -9.13 -9.35 20.18
CA LYS A 76 -10.42 -10.01 20.53
C LYS A 76 -11.65 -9.29 19.97
N ILE A 77 -11.57 -8.88 18.69
CA ILE A 77 -12.65 -8.17 18.01
C ILE A 77 -13.63 -9.19 17.45
N GLY A 78 -14.85 -9.18 18.03
CA GLY A 78 -16.02 -10.00 17.70
C GLY A 78 -15.91 -11.50 17.99
N PRO A 79 -16.72 -12.35 17.33
CA PRO A 79 -16.85 -13.76 17.70
C PRO A 79 -15.52 -14.50 17.57
N GLN A 80 -15.14 -15.21 18.64
CA GLN A 80 -13.92 -16.04 18.66
C GLN A 80 -14.22 -17.51 18.32
N ALA A 81 -15.50 -17.90 18.34
CA ALA A 81 -16.04 -19.18 17.87
C ALA A 81 -17.59 -19.14 17.86
N PRO A 82 -18.26 -19.96 17.01
CA PRO A 82 -17.72 -20.70 15.88
C PRO A 82 -17.48 -19.79 14.65
N GLU A 83 -16.71 -20.28 13.68
CA GLU A 83 -16.37 -19.58 12.43
C GLU A 83 -17.58 -19.05 11.64
N PRO A 84 -17.39 -18.00 10.79
CA PRO A 84 -16.12 -17.41 10.35
C PRO A 84 -15.60 -16.29 11.26
N LEU A 85 -14.27 -16.25 11.43
CA LEU A 85 -13.58 -15.16 12.12
C LEU A 85 -13.68 -13.87 11.30
N MET A 86 -13.81 -12.74 12.00
CA MET A 86 -13.77 -11.44 11.33
C MET A 86 -12.37 -11.14 10.78
N HIS A 87 -12.33 -10.47 9.64
CA HIS A 87 -11.09 -10.04 9.00
C HIS A 87 -10.97 -8.52 8.95
N SER A 88 -9.73 -8.03 8.92
CA SER A 88 -9.42 -6.62 8.77
C SER A 88 -8.47 -6.37 7.60
N ALA A 89 -8.51 -5.14 7.08
CA ALA A 89 -7.66 -4.67 5.99
C ALA A 89 -7.54 -3.15 6.06
N CYS A 90 -6.52 -2.57 5.42
CA CYS A 90 -6.38 -1.12 5.26
C CYS A 90 -5.94 -0.71 3.86
N VAL A 91 -6.19 0.56 3.54
CA VAL A 91 -5.57 1.28 2.43
C VAL A 91 -4.85 2.47 3.04
N ALA A 92 -3.60 2.67 2.66
CA ALA A 92 -2.76 3.76 3.19
C ALA A 92 -2.18 4.58 2.03
N PHE A 93 -2.09 5.89 2.24
CA PHE A 93 -1.47 6.84 1.33
C PHE A 93 -0.36 7.59 2.07
N GLY A 94 0.87 7.52 1.56
CA GLY A 94 2.01 8.26 2.10
C GLY A 94 2.01 9.67 1.54
N MET A 95 1.36 10.60 2.26
CA MET A 95 1.10 11.95 1.77
C MET A 95 2.37 12.72 1.39
N GLU A 96 3.44 12.60 2.19
CA GLU A 96 4.73 13.25 1.93
C GLU A 96 5.40 12.66 0.69
N ARG A 97 5.35 11.33 0.53
CA ARG A 97 5.90 10.67 -0.65
C ARG A 97 5.13 11.05 -1.91
N LEU A 98 3.80 11.11 -1.82
CA LEU A 98 2.96 11.55 -2.93
C LEU A 98 3.26 13.01 -3.31
N LEU A 99 3.34 13.92 -2.32
CA LEU A 99 3.68 15.32 -2.56
C LEU A 99 5.05 15.46 -3.24
N LEU A 100 6.09 14.81 -2.70
CA LEU A 100 7.44 14.87 -3.27
C LEU A 100 7.49 14.26 -4.68
N SER A 101 6.77 13.17 -4.91
CA SER A 101 6.63 12.56 -6.24
C SER A 101 5.96 13.52 -7.23
N LEU A 102 4.91 14.24 -6.83
CA LEU A 102 4.23 15.22 -7.70
C LEU A 102 5.13 16.41 -8.02
N LEU A 103 5.78 17.01 -7.01
CA LEU A 103 6.69 18.14 -7.20
C LEU A 103 7.83 17.80 -8.16
N ALA A 104 8.35 16.59 -8.09
CA ALA A 104 9.41 16.15 -9.00
C ALA A 104 8.97 15.95 -10.45
N GLN A 105 7.69 15.62 -10.68
CA GLN A 105 7.15 15.51 -12.04
C GLN A 105 6.88 16.87 -12.66
N ILE A 106 6.47 17.84 -11.83
CA ILE A 106 6.14 19.20 -12.25
C ILE A 106 7.41 20.05 -12.43
N GLY A 107 8.46 19.81 -11.64
CA GLY A 107 9.63 20.66 -11.60
C GLY A 107 9.39 21.90 -10.74
N ASN A 108 9.59 23.10 -11.29
CA ASN A 108 9.38 24.34 -10.54
C ASN A 108 7.88 24.66 -10.42
N PRO A 109 7.27 24.63 -9.22
CA PRO A 109 5.85 24.94 -9.04
C PRO A 109 5.46 26.36 -9.49
N ASP A 110 6.39 27.32 -9.53
CA ASP A 110 6.13 28.68 -10.04
C ASP A 110 5.78 28.69 -11.53
N THR A 111 6.11 27.63 -12.27
CA THR A 111 5.73 27.48 -13.70
C THR A 111 4.26 27.03 -13.89
N LEU A 112 3.53 26.70 -12.82
CA LEU A 112 2.10 26.34 -12.89
C LEU A 112 1.15 27.48 -12.55
N LEU A 113 1.65 28.56 -11.95
CA LEU A 113 0.86 29.72 -11.50
C LEU A 113 1.05 30.95 -12.40
N GLY A 114 1.81 30.81 -13.48
CA GLY A 114 2.05 31.83 -14.51
C GLY A 114 1.18 31.66 -15.74
#